data_AF-A0A099EZ64-F1
#
_entry.id   AF-A0A099EZ64-F1
#
_cell.length_a   1.000
_cell.length_b   1.000
_cell.length_c   1.000
_cell.angle_alpha   90.00
_cell.angle_beta   90.00
_cell.angle_gamma   90.00
#
_symmetry.space_group_name_H-M   'P 1'
#
loop_
_entity.id
_entity.type
_entity.pdbx_description
1 polymer ?
#
loop_
_entity_poly.entity_id
_entity_poly.type
_entity_poly.pdbx_seq_one_letter_code
_entity_poly.pdbx_strand_id
1 'polypeptide(L)'
;MRIGFQFDGRSRLEAGIDGIAEVMDGDQPTVKMIAVQVKASESSAYAGETEAGFTYRVRASDFDYWRGSNLPVILVLYRLSDDTFFWKSLENLVGEAERTLQFNKPRDVLDAGAKDRLAALTVAKQGHGYYVPPLGSRASSPH
;
A
#
# COMPACT_ATOMS: atom_id res chain seq x y z
N MET A 1 -5.35 4.73 16.72
CA MET A 1 -6.46 4.12 15.95
C MET A 1 -6.06 2.69 15.63
N ARG A 2 -6.81 1.68 16.10
CA ARG A 2 -6.47 0.26 15.88
C ARG A 2 -7.31 -0.25 14.71
N ILE A 3 -6.85 0.08 13.50
CA ILE A 3 -7.38 -0.49 12.26
C ILE A 3 -6.99 -1.98 12.29
N GLY A 4 -7.85 -2.92 11.89
CA GLY A 4 -7.66 -4.37 12.02
C GLY A 4 -6.54 -4.97 11.17
N PHE A 5 -5.33 -4.42 11.30
CA PHE A 5 -4.11 -4.75 10.60
C PHE A 5 -2.94 -4.66 11.59
N GLN A 6 -1.98 -5.58 11.46
CA GLN A 6 -0.68 -5.44 12.09
C GLN A 6 0.34 -4.99 11.05
N PHE A 7 1.00 -3.87 11.31
CA PHE A 7 2.05 -3.33 10.44
C PHE A 7 3.42 -3.66 11.03
N ASP A 8 4.23 -4.41 10.29
CA ASP A 8 5.64 -4.60 10.62
C ASP A 8 6.50 -3.70 9.72
N GLY A 9 7.04 -2.63 10.30
CA GLY A 9 7.91 -1.67 9.62
C GLY A 9 9.40 -1.97 9.76
N ARG A 10 9.81 -3.19 10.16
CA ARG A 10 11.15 -3.43 10.73
C ARG A 10 12.32 -3.44 9.74
N SER A 11 12.08 -3.31 8.45
CA SER A 11 13.10 -2.92 7.48
C SER A 11 12.35 -2.40 6.27
N ARG A 12 12.77 -1.27 5.69
CA ARG A 12 12.42 -0.95 4.30
C ARG A 12 12.74 -2.19 3.48
N LEU A 13 11.70 -2.91 3.04
CA LEU A 13 11.87 -3.95 2.06
C LEU A 13 12.48 -3.26 0.84
N GLU A 14 13.54 -3.85 0.29
CA GLU A 14 14.37 -3.19 -0.71
C GLU A 14 13.52 -2.55 -1.83
N ALA A 15 13.97 -1.39 -2.31
CA ALA A 15 13.40 -0.65 -3.44
C ALA A 15 11.94 -0.17 -3.31
N GLY A 16 11.55 0.39 -2.15
CA GLY A 16 10.36 1.23 -2.06
C GLY A 16 9.08 0.49 -1.67
N ILE A 17 9.14 -0.44 -0.71
CA ILE A 17 7.98 -0.88 0.08
C ILE A 17 8.29 -0.49 1.53
N ASP A 18 7.38 0.24 2.18
CA ASP A 18 7.63 0.77 3.53
C ASP A 18 7.24 -0.22 4.63
N GLY A 19 6.42 -1.23 4.32
CA GLY A 19 6.17 -2.35 5.22
C GLY A 19 5.19 -3.35 4.65
N ILE A 20 4.90 -4.37 5.45
CA ILE A 20 3.88 -5.38 5.14
C ILE A 20 2.79 -5.27 6.20
N ALA A 21 1.54 -5.25 5.74
CA ALA A 21 0.37 -5.32 6.58
C ALA A 21 -0.20 -6.74 6.54
N GLU A 22 -0.42 -7.33 7.70
CA GLU A 22 -1.20 -8.56 7.85
C GLU A 22 -2.67 -8.23 8.09
N VAL A 23 -3.57 -8.89 7.36
CA VAL A 23 -5.02 -8.75 7.57
C VAL A 23 -5.42 -9.52 8.83
N MET A 24 -6.13 -8.86 9.75
CA MET A 24 -6.67 -9.48 10.97
C MET A 24 -8.16 -9.81 10.79
N ASP A 25 -8.56 -11.02 11.17
CA ASP A 25 -9.97 -11.40 11.37
C ASP A 25 -10.28 -11.41 12.87
N GLY A 26 -11.03 -10.40 13.34
CA GLY A 26 -11.06 -10.05 14.76
C GLY A 26 -9.64 -9.83 15.31
N ASP A 27 -9.24 -10.65 16.28
CA ASP A 27 -7.90 -10.68 16.88
C ASP A 27 -6.98 -11.78 16.30
N GLN A 28 -7.44 -12.53 15.29
CA GLN A 28 -6.68 -13.61 14.69
C GLN A 28 -5.96 -13.17 13.41
N PRO A 29 -4.64 -13.39 13.30
CA PRO A 29 -3.91 -13.17 12.06
C PRO A 29 -4.38 -14.16 10.99
N THR A 30 -4.66 -13.67 9.79
CA THR A 30 -5.16 -14.51 8.69
C THR A 30 -4.04 -15.08 7.82
N VAL A 31 -2.76 -14.75 8.09
CA VAL A 31 -1.59 -15.07 7.25
C VAL A 31 -1.66 -14.43 5.86
N LYS A 32 -2.63 -13.55 5.62
CA LYS A 32 -2.80 -12.83 4.37
C LYS A 32 -2.05 -11.50 4.45
N MET A 33 -1.05 -11.38 3.59
CA MET A 33 -0.10 -10.27 3.60
C MET A 33 -0.36 -9.30 2.44
N ILE A 34 -0.22 -8.01 2.71
CA ILE A 34 -0.30 -6.93 1.74
C ILE A 34 0.97 -6.10 1.84
N ALA A 35 1.65 -5.87 0.71
CA ALA A 35 2.76 -4.94 0.64
C ALA A 35 2.23 -3.50 0.61
N VAL A 36 2.79 -2.63 1.45
CA VAL A 36 2.34 -1.25 1.61
C VAL A 36 3.45 -0.30 1.23
N GLN A 37 3.13 0.62 0.33
CA GLN A 37 3.95 1.78 0.02
C GLN A 37 3.33 3.03 0.61
N VAL A 38 4.09 3.85 1.33
CA VAL A 38 3.61 5.12 1.85
C VAL A 38 4.34 6.25 1.12
N LYS A 39 3.58 7.18 0.55
CA LYS A 39 4.13 8.43 0.02
C LYS A 39 3.52 9.58 0.80
N ALA A 40 4.35 10.26 1.57
CA ALA A 40 3.97 11.51 2.20
C ALA A 40 4.02 12.65 1.17
N SER A 41 3.03 13.53 1.21
CA SER A 41 3.01 14.77 0.45
C SER A 41 2.86 15.95 1.42
N GLU A 42 3.81 16.88 1.36
CA GLU A 42 3.72 18.18 2.03
C GLU A 42 2.73 19.13 1.31
N SER A 43 2.51 18.91 0.00
CA SER A 43 1.52 19.67 -0.75
C SER A 43 0.11 19.36 -0.26
N SER A 44 -0.66 20.40 0.03
CA SER A 44 -2.07 20.33 0.43
C SER A 44 -3.00 19.88 -0.70
N ALA A 45 -2.55 19.91 -1.95
CA ALA A 45 -3.33 19.53 -3.12
C ALA A 45 -2.56 18.56 -4.02
N TYR A 46 -3.26 17.54 -4.53
CA TYR A 46 -2.78 16.68 -5.61
C TYR A 46 -3.21 17.23 -6.98
N ALA A 47 -2.75 16.59 -8.06
CA ALA A 47 -3.12 16.99 -9.40
C ALA A 47 -4.63 16.79 -9.64
N GLY A 48 -5.31 17.81 -10.18
CA GLY A 48 -6.74 17.74 -10.47
C GLY A 48 -7.61 17.63 -9.20
N GLU A 49 -7.15 18.17 -8.07
CA GLU A 49 -7.90 18.17 -6.81
C GLU A 49 -9.25 18.89 -6.94
N THR A 50 -10.30 18.25 -6.44
CA THR A 50 -11.66 18.77 -6.27
C THR A 50 -12.17 18.41 -4.88
N GLU A 51 -13.38 18.83 -4.50
CA GLU A 51 -14.00 18.37 -3.25
C GLU A 51 -14.19 16.85 -3.22
N ALA A 52 -14.49 16.23 -4.37
CA ALA A 52 -14.82 14.81 -4.44
C ALA A 52 -13.59 13.89 -4.58
N GLY A 53 -12.48 14.40 -5.14
CA GLY A 53 -11.38 13.53 -5.55
C GLY A 53 -10.17 14.25 -6.13
N PHE A 54 -9.17 13.46 -6.53
CA PHE A 54 -7.93 13.95 -7.12
C PHE A 54 -7.24 12.85 -7.94
N THR A 55 -6.14 13.18 -8.60
CA THR A 55 -5.32 12.23 -9.35
C THR A 55 -3.89 12.15 -8.80
N TYR A 56 -3.31 10.95 -8.86
CA TYR A 56 -1.93 10.71 -8.49
C TYR A 56 -1.23 9.89 -9.56
N ARG A 57 -0.09 10.38 -10.06
CA ARG A 57 0.72 9.66 -11.04
C ARG A 57 1.82 8.86 -10.37
N VAL A 58 1.72 7.54 -10.47
CA VAL A 58 2.72 6.57 -10.00
C VAL A 58 4.00 6.69 -10.83
N ARG A 59 5.15 6.67 -10.16
CA ARG A 59 6.47 6.69 -10.81
C ARG A 59 6.69 5.40 -11.59
N ALA A 60 7.36 5.47 -12.74
CA ALA A 60 7.61 4.30 -13.57
C ALA A 60 8.45 3.24 -12.83
N SER A 61 9.53 3.67 -12.14
CA SER A 61 10.40 2.80 -11.34
C SER A 61 9.64 2.00 -10.29
N ASP A 62 8.75 2.69 -9.59
CA ASP A 62 7.93 2.13 -8.52
C ASP A 62 6.96 1.08 -9.10
N PHE A 63 6.30 1.43 -10.21
CA PHE A 63 5.38 0.54 -10.90
C PHE A 63 6.03 -0.71 -11.49
N ASP A 64 7.18 -0.57 -12.14
CA ASP A 64 7.92 -1.68 -12.74
C ASP A 64 8.42 -2.65 -11.66
N TYR A 65 8.83 -2.13 -10.50
CA TYR A 65 9.19 -2.94 -9.35
C TYR A 65 8.00 -3.75 -8.82
N TRP A 66 6.82 -3.12 -8.68
CA TRP A 66 5.66 -3.80 -8.09
C TRP A 66 4.95 -4.78 -9.01
N ARG A 67 5.02 -4.60 -10.33
CA ARG A 67 4.44 -5.56 -11.29
C ARG A 67 4.99 -6.97 -11.14
N GLY A 68 6.23 -7.12 -10.66
CA GLY A 68 6.84 -8.43 -10.40
C GLY A 68 6.48 -9.03 -9.03
N SER A 69 5.73 -8.32 -8.18
CA SER A 69 5.41 -8.77 -6.82
C SER A 69 4.30 -9.82 -6.79
N ASN A 70 4.54 -10.90 -6.04
CA ASN A 70 3.53 -11.93 -5.76
C ASN A 70 2.58 -11.55 -4.61
N LEU A 71 2.80 -10.43 -3.92
CA LEU A 71 1.89 -9.89 -2.89
C LEU A 71 0.98 -8.82 -3.48
N PRO A 72 -0.28 -8.68 -3.04
CA PRO A 72 -1.07 -7.49 -3.32
C PRO A 72 -0.30 -6.26 -2.86
N VAL A 73 -0.20 -5.24 -3.72
CA VAL A 73 0.49 -3.99 -3.39
C VAL A 73 -0.52 -2.86 -3.34
N ILE A 74 -0.53 -2.11 -2.23
CA ILE A 74 -1.30 -0.88 -2.09
C ILE A 74 -0.36 0.32 -2.01
N LEU A 75 -0.79 1.42 -2.62
CA LEU A 75 -0.22 2.74 -2.41
C LEU A 75 -1.07 3.47 -1.38
N VAL A 76 -0.42 3.95 -0.33
CA VAL A 76 -0.98 4.84 0.69
C VAL A 76 -0.37 6.23 0.50
N LEU A 77 -1.22 7.21 0.26
CA LEU A 77 -0.86 8.61 0.22
C LEU A 77 -1.18 9.22 1.57
N TYR A 78 -0.15 9.70 2.26
CA TYR A 78 -0.31 10.43 3.51
C TYR A 78 -0.27 11.94 3.20
N ARG A 79 -1.38 12.61 3.45
CA ARG A 79 -1.52 14.06 3.29
C ARG A 79 -1.30 14.73 4.64
N LEU A 80 -0.20 15.48 4.74
CA LEU A 80 0.23 16.10 5.99
C LEU A 80 -0.68 17.26 6.43
N SER A 81 -1.33 17.94 5.48
CA SER A 81 -2.12 19.14 5.78
C SER A 81 -3.38 18.88 6.62
N ASP A 82 -3.97 17.69 6.49
CA ASP A 82 -5.23 17.31 7.13
C ASP A 82 -5.13 15.93 7.82
N ASP A 83 -3.91 15.43 8.03
CA ASP A 83 -3.61 14.12 8.64
C ASP A 83 -4.40 12.95 8.02
N THR A 84 -4.67 13.02 6.71
CA THR A 84 -5.51 12.04 6.02
C THR A 84 -4.68 11.04 5.22
N PHE A 85 -5.10 9.77 5.29
CA PHE A 85 -4.52 8.68 4.52
C PHE A 85 -5.49 8.26 3.42
N PHE A 86 -5.04 8.29 2.17
CA PHE A 86 -5.76 7.75 1.03
C PHE A 86 -5.08 6.50 0.51
N TRP A 87 -5.82 5.53 -0.03
CA TRP A 87 -5.21 4.30 -0.55
C TRP A 87 -5.87 3.78 -1.82
N LYS A 88 -5.06 3.08 -2.63
CA LYS A 88 -5.52 2.32 -3.80
C LYS A 88 -4.70 1.04 -3.97
N SER A 89 -5.37 -0.01 -4.46
CA SER A 89 -4.68 -1.19 -4.99
C SER A 89 -4.01 -0.85 -6.31
N LEU A 90 -2.80 -1.38 -6.50
CA LEU A 90 -2.05 -1.27 -7.74
C LEU A 90 -2.26 -2.49 -8.66
N GLU A 91 -3.05 -3.48 -8.23
CA GLU A 91 -3.27 -4.71 -8.99
C GLU A 91 -4.00 -4.46 -10.32
N ASN A 92 -4.83 -3.42 -10.38
CA ASN A 92 -5.59 -3.07 -11.59
C ASN A 92 -4.80 -2.17 -12.56
N LEU A 93 -3.49 -1.98 -12.35
CA LEU A 93 -2.65 -1.15 -13.20
C LEU A 93 -1.98 -1.98 -14.31
N VAL A 94 -2.60 -2.04 -15.47
CA VAL A 94 -2.25 -2.73 -16.71
C VAL A 94 -1.83 -1.75 -17.82
N GLY A 95 -0.76 -0.96 -17.61
CA GLY A 95 -0.12 -0.22 -18.72
C GLY A 95 0.45 1.15 -18.36
N GLU A 96 1.16 1.78 -19.31
CA GLU A 96 1.75 3.12 -19.12
C GLU A 96 0.69 4.22 -18.92
N ALA A 97 -0.47 4.09 -19.58
CA ALA A 97 -1.62 4.98 -19.40
C ALA A 97 -2.27 4.81 -18.01
N GLU A 98 -2.07 3.66 -17.37
CA GLU A 98 -2.72 3.29 -16.12
C GLU A 98 -1.92 3.77 -14.90
N ARG A 99 -0.72 4.32 -15.06
CA ARG A 99 0.05 4.91 -13.93
C ARG A 99 -0.63 6.12 -13.28
N THR A 100 -1.80 6.54 -13.73
CA THR A 100 -2.57 7.61 -13.10
C THR A 100 -3.73 7.00 -12.32
N LEU A 101 -3.66 7.10 -11.00
CA LEU A 101 -4.72 6.68 -10.10
C LEU A 101 -5.70 7.83 -9.87
N GLN A 102 -6.99 7.55 -9.98
CA GLN A 102 -8.05 8.46 -9.57
C GLN A 102 -8.51 8.10 -8.16
N PHE A 103 -8.44 9.07 -7.26
CA PHE A 103 -8.88 8.96 -5.88
C PHE A 103 -10.21 9.68 -5.70
N ASN A 104 -11.15 9.01 -5.04
CA ASN A 104 -12.40 9.54 -4.54
C ASN A 104 -12.26 9.67 -3.02
N LYS A 105 -12.25 10.90 -2.48
CA LYS A 105 -11.90 11.10 -1.05
C LYS A 105 -12.81 10.33 -0.08
N PRO A 106 -14.15 10.34 -0.24
CA PRO A 106 -15.02 9.58 0.66
C PRO A 106 -14.80 8.07 0.61
N ARG A 107 -14.44 7.53 -0.56
CA ARG A 107 -14.30 6.08 -0.74
C ARG A 107 -12.88 5.59 -0.51
N ASP A 108 -11.88 6.38 -0.83
CA ASP A 108 -10.48 5.92 -0.86
C ASP A 108 -9.70 6.36 0.37
N VAL A 109 -10.38 6.87 1.40
CA VAL A 109 -9.78 7.06 2.73
C VAL A 109 -9.43 5.70 3.35
N LEU A 110 -8.27 5.65 4.01
CA LEU A 110 -7.81 4.49 4.75
C LEU A 110 -8.31 4.58 6.20
N ASP A 111 -9.53 4.13 6.41
CA ASP A 111 -10.20 4.10 7.71
C ASP A 111 -10.67 2.68 8.07
N ALA A 112 -11.51 2.56 9.12
CA ALA A 112 -12.08 1.27 9.52
C ALA A 112 -12.93 0.61 8.41
N GLY A 113 -13.56 1.39 7.53
CA GLY A 113 -14.36 0.91 6.40
C GLY A 113 -13.51 0.39 5.21
N ALA A 114 -12.20 0.63 5.22
CA ALA A 114 -11.30 0.06 4.22
C ALA A 114 -10.99 -1.43 4.44
N LYS A 115 -11.26 -1.97 5.64
CA LYS A 115 -10.84 -3.32 6.06
C LYS A 115 -11.28 -4.41 5.08
N ASP A 116 -12.57 -4.48 4.77
CA ASP A 116 -13.12 -5.55 3.93
C ASP A 116 -12.58 -5.50 2.50
N ARG A 117 -12.36 -4.28 1.98
CA ARG A 117 -11.79 -4.09 0.64
C ARG A 117 -10.32 -4.51 0.57
N LEU A 118 -9.54 -4.22 1.60
CA LEU A 118 -8.16 -4.69 1.71
C LEU A 118 -8.09 -6.22 1.85
N ALA A 119 -8.97 -6.81 2.66
CA ALA A 119 -9.07 -8.25 2.81
C ALA A 119 -9.42 -8.94 1.47
N ALA A 120 -10.31 -8.35 0.67
CA ALA A 120 -10.69 -8.89 -0.64
C ALA A 120 -9.51 -8.98 -1.63
N LEU A 121 -8.55 -8.05 -1.59
CA LEU A 121 -7.34 -8.11 -2.45
C LEU A 121 -6.54 -9.39 -2.23
N THR A 122 -6.45 -9.83 -0.97
CA THR A 122 -5.68 -11.01 -0.61
C THR A 122 -6.35 -12.33 -1.01
N VAL A 123 -7.67 -12.32 -1.26
CA VAL A 123 -8.42 -13.48 -1.78
C VAL A 123 -8.19 -13.64 -3.28
N ALA A 124 -8.20 -12.54 -4.03
CA ALA A 124 -8.00 -12.54 -5.48
C ALA A 124 -6.63 -13.10 -5.91
N LYS A 125 -5.61 -12.98 -5.05
CA LYS A 125 -4.23 -13.38 -5.34
C LYS A 125 -3.82 -14.78 -4.82
N GLN A 126 -4.74 -15.55 -4.24
CA GLN A 126 -4.46 -16.93 -3.78
C GLN A 126 -4.23 -17.86 -4.98
N GLY A 127 -2.97 -18.05 -5.39
CA GLY A 127 -2.64 -18.89 -6.55
C GLY A 127 -1.31 -19.65 -6.47
N HIS A 128 -0.23 -19.05 -5.98
CA HIS A 128 1.09 -19.70 -5.94
C HIS A 128 1.89 -19.17 -4.73
N GLY A 129 2.73 -20.01 -4.11
CA GLY A 129 3.40 -19.73 -2.83
C GLY A 129 4.04 -18.33 -2.73
N TYR A 130 3.92 -17.71 -1.56
CA TYR A 130 4.38 -16.35 -1.31
C TYR A 130 5.91 -16.26 -1.28
N TYR A 131 6.48 -15.43 -2.15
CA TYR A 131 7.86 -14.97 -2.00
C TYR A 131 7.85 -13.63 -1.27
N VAL A 132 8.28 -13.65 -0.01
CA VAL A 132 8.59 -12.44 0.75
C VAL A 132 10.09 -12.20 0.56
N PRO A 133 10.53 -11.05 0.02
CA PRO A 133 11.96 -10.74 -0.04
C PRO A 133 12.54 -10.85 1.37
N PRO A 134 13.74 -11.43 1.54
CA PRO A 134 14.36 -11.50 2.85
C PRO A 134 14.44 -10.08 3.45
N LEU A 135 13.82 -9.91 4.62
CA LEU A 135 13.95 -8.69 5.40
C LEU A 135 15.44 -8.51 5.65
N GLY A 136 16.05 -7.51 5.02
CA GLY A 136 17.48 -7.25 5.14
C GLY A 136 17.84 -7.05 6.62
N SER A 137 18.33 -8.10 7.26
CA SER A 137 19.05 -7.99 8.51
C SER A 137 20.36 -7.32 8.14
N ARG A 138 20.48 -6.01 8.42
CA ARG A 138 21.79 -5.38 8.43
C ARG A 138 22.55 -6.06 9.56
N ALA A 139 23.32 -7.08 9.21
CA ALA A 139 24.22 -7.76 10.12
C ALA A 139 25.07 -6.68 10.79
N SER A 140 24.90 -6.55 12.09
CA SER A 140 25.80 -5.77 12.92
C SER A 140 27.16 -6.44 12.79
N SER A 141 28.09 -5.83 12.07
CA SER A 141 29.48 -6.27 12.07
C SER A 141 30.00 -6.21 13.51
N PRO A 142 30.49 -7.31 14.09
CA PRO A 142 31.26 -7.21 15.32
C PRO A 142 32.62 -6.60 14.99
N HIS A 143 33.07 -5.71 15.87
CA HIS A 143 34.43 -5.17 15.91
C HIS A 143 35.47 -6.26 16.16
#